data_AF-A0A3M2CHQ1-F1
#
_entry.id   AF-A0A3M2CHQ1-F1
#
_cell.length_a   1.000
_cell.length_b   1.000
_cell.length_c   1.000
_cell.angle_alpha   90.00
_cell.angle_beta   90.00
_cell.angle_gamma   90.00
#
_symmetry.space_group_name_H-M   'P 1'
#
loop_
_entity.id
_entity.type
_entity.pdbx_description
1 polymer ?
#
loop_
_entity_poly.entity_id
_entity_poly.type
_entity_poly.pdbx_seq_one_letter_code
_entity_poly.pdbx_strand_id
1 'polypeptide(L)'
;MRGIQITAALAAASVMSAAQAAQVLQFDLNSLTATSSSLVSTGFTGTITLSKDANSTLNAILIDGVDQGIAAGQLLAVTGSITLSAGTVTGGSLSITDTGGNVYSANIVSGSGSVTLSAGQTGPFRIDGLTFQGMFNSNTFAGVDVSPWNASEPLNGSFLQFKFGQDANNDGIADSNVDTDSDIDVFVIVPTPTAAGLAGLGLLGLGAVRRRR
;
A
#
# COMPACT_ATOMS: atom_id res chain seq x y z
N MET A 1 8.54 75.20 0.04
CA MET A 1 8.94 73.91 0.65
C MET A 1 8.12 72.81 -0.01
N ARG A 2 8.71 72.02 -0.91
CA ARG A 2 8.04 70.91 -1.62
C ARG A 2 8.49 69.60 -0.98
N GLY A 3 7.56 68.88 -0.35
CA GLY A 3 7.82 67.60 0.29
C GLY A 3 7.91 66.48 -0.75
N ILE A 4 8.99 65.71 -0.70
CA ILE A 4 9.18 64.47 -1.47
C ILE A 4 8.76 63.32 -0.56
N GLN A 5 7.61 62.70 -0.81
CA GLN A 5 7.23 61.45 -0.16
C GLN A 5 7.84 60.29 -0.96
N ILE A 6 8.74 59.54 -0.33
CA ILE A 6 9.33 58.31 -0.85
C ILE A 6 8.45 57.16 -0.37
N THR A 7 7.61 56.63 -1.26
CA THR A 7 6.81 55.44 -1.00
C THR A 7 7.66 54.20 -1.29
N ALA A 8 8.10 53.50 -0.24
CA ALA A 8 8.77 52.22 -0.35
C ALA A 8 7.74 51.12 -0.62
N ALA A 9 7.81 50.49 -1.80
CA ALA A 9 7.02 49.31 -2.12
C ALA A 9 7.68 48.06 -1.49
N LEU A 10 7.00 47.45 -0.51
CA LEU A 10 7.40 46.20 0.11
C LEU A 10 6.90 45.04 -0.77
N ALA A 11 7.81 44.36 -1.48
CA ALA A 11 7.49 43.15 -2.23
C ALA A 11 7.30 41.98 -1.25
N ALA A 12 6.05 41.61 -0.97
CA ALA A 12 5.73 40.38 -0.25
C ALA A 12 5.90 39.19 -1.20
N ALA A 13 7.00 38.45 -1.04
CA ALA A 13 7.18 37.16 -1.71
C ALA A 13 6.23 36.14 -1.06
N SER A 14 5.09 35.89 -1.68
CA SER A 14 4.21 34.78 -1.33
C SER A 14 4.89 33.48 -1.75
N VAL A 15 5.45 32.74 -0.78
CA VAL A 15 5.87 31.35 -0.98
C VAL A 15 4.59 30.52 -1.14
N MET A 16 4.21 30.23 -2.39
CA MET A 16 3.16 29.27 -2.68
C MET A 16 3.75 27.87 -2.48
N SER A 17 3.49 27.25 -1.33
CA SER A 17 3.74 25.83 -1.15
C SER A 17 2.73 25.07 -2.01
N ALA A 18 3.20 24.46 -3.10
CA ALA A 18 2.37 23.59 -3.92
C ALA A 18 1.90 22.40 -3.07
N ALA A 19 0.59 22.15 -3.03
CA ALA A 19 0.05 20.92 -2.47
C ALA A 19 0.52 19.76 -3.34
N GLN A 20 1.42 18.90 -2.83
CA GLN A 20 1.74 17.63 -3.48
C GLN A 20 0.56 16.68 -3.32
N ALA A 21 0.17 16.01 -4.42
CA ALA A 21 -0.77 14.89 -4.37
C ALA A 21 -0.16 13.70 -3.61
N ALA A 22 -1.01 12.89 -2.98
CA ALA A 22 -0.56 11.64 -2.36
C ALA A 22 0.02 10.73 -3.45
N GLN A 23 1.22 10.21 -3.22
CA GLN A 23 1.83 9.21 -4.10
C GLN A 23 1.38 7.81 -3.67
N VAL A 24 1.07 6.96 -4.65
CA VAL A 24 0.65 5.58 -4.46
C VAL A 24 1.71 4.65 -5.04
N LEU A 25 2.25 3.77 -4.20
CA LEU A 25 3.08 2.65 -4.61
C LEU A 25 2.20 1.40 -4.72
N GLN A 26 2.37 0.64 -5.78
CA GLN A 26 1.73 -0.65 -5.98
C GLN A 26 2.78 -1.74 -6.14
N PHE A 27 2.65 -2.84 -5.40
CA PHE A 27 3.31 -4.10 -5.72
C PHE A 27 2.32 -4.97 -6.48
N ASP A 28 2.73 -5.56 -7.61
CA ASP A 28 1.93 -6.55 -8.36
C ASP A 28 2.60 -7.91 -8.21
N LEU A 29 1.96 -8.84 -7.50
CA LEU A 29 2.43 -10.19 -7.20
C LEU A 29 1.54 -11.20 -7.92
N ASN A 30 2.16 -12.09 -8.70
CA ASN A 30 1.42 -13.10 -9.47
C ASN A 30 1.83 -14.52 -9.08
N SER A 31 0.89 -15.43 -9.28
CA SER A 31 1.07 -16.88 -9.07
C SER A 31 1.57 -17.23 -7.67
N LEU A 32 0.99 -16.64 -6.64
CA LEU A 32 1.24 -17.03 -5.26
C LEU A 32 0.50 -18.31 -4.91
N THR A 33 1.04 -19.06 -3.96
CA THR A 33 0.28 -20.11 -3.29
C THR A 33 -0.53 -19.52 -2.16
N ALA A 34 -1.83 -19.73 -2.17
CA ALA A 34 -2.72 -19.46 -1.07
C ALA A 34 -3.31 -20.75 -0.51
N THR A 35 -3.28 -20.91 0.82
CA THR A 35 -3.84 -22.08 1.51
C THR A 35 -4.83 -21.63 2.57
N SER A 36 -6.07 -22.07 2.45
CA SER A 36 -7.11 -21.84 3.44
C SER A 36 -7.17 -22.99 4.46
N SER A 37 -7.60 -22.68 5.68
CA SER A 37 -7.78 -23.70 6.73
C SER A 37 -8.93 -24.69 6.43
N SER A 38 -9.84 -24.31 5.54
CA SER A 38 -10.96 -25.13 5.06
C SER A 38 -11.46 -24.59 3.71
N LEU A 39 -12.43 -25.24 3.08
CA LEU A 39 -13.00 -24.77 1.82
C LEU A 39 -13.57 -23.35 1.97
N VAL A 40 -13.14 -22.45 1.08
CA VAL A 40 -13.57 -21.05 1.07
C VAL A 40 -15.00 -20.97 0.54
N SER A 41 -15.80 -20.12 1.19
CA SER A 41 -17.16 -19.74 0.81
C SER A 41 -17.40 -18.30 1.26
N THR A 42 -18.54 -17.70 0.88
CA THR A 42 -18.90 -16.34 1.35
C THR A 42 -19.08 -16.24 2.86
N GLY A 43 -19.33 -17.36 3.56
CA GLY A 43 -19.41 -17.43 5.02
C GLY A 43 -18.14 -17.96 5.70
N PHE A 44 -17.02 -18.01 4.97
CA PHE A 44 -15.78 -18.64 5.45
C PHE A 44 -15.32 -18.08 6.80
N THR A 45 -14.95 -19.00 7.69
CA THR A 45 -14.33 -18.70 8.99
C THR A 45 -13.06 -19.52 9.09
N GLY A 46 -11.94 -18.85 9.28
CA GLY A 46 -10.64 -19.49 9.22
C GLY A 46 -9.53 -18.54 8.82
N THR A 47 -8.41 -19.10 8.41
CA THR A 47 -7.24 -18.34 7.97
C THR A 47 -6.88 -18.74 6.55
N ILE A 48 -6.50 -17.76 5.74
CA ILE A 48 -5.86 -17.94 4.44
C ILE A 48 -4.41 -17.51 4.60
N THR A 49 -3.49 -18.40 4.31
CA THR A 49 -2.05 -18.15 4.34
C THR A 49 -1.56 -17.97 2.93
N LEU A 50 -0.71 -16.97 2.70
CA LEU A 50 -0.09 -16.65 1.42
C LEU A 50 1.39 -16.96 1.50
N SER A 51 1.91 -17.63 0.47
CA SER A 51 3.32 -17.95 0.36
C SER A 51 3.80 -17.93 -1.08
N LYS A 52 5.08 -17.60 -1.26
CA LYS A 52 5.78 -17.76 -2.54
C LYS A 52 6.06 -19.25 -2.82
N ASP A 53 5.90 -19.67 -4.07
CA ASP A 53 6.39 -20.94 -4.60
C ASP A 53 7.46 -20.73 -5.71
N ALA A 54 7.67 -21.74 -6.57
CA ALA A 54 8.66 -21.67 -7.65
C ALA A 54 8.23 -20.77 -8.83
N ASN A 55 6.93 -20.57 -9.03
CA ASN A 55 6.35 -19.83 -10.14
C ASN A 55 5.94 -18.40 -9.74
N SER A 56 5.81 -18.14 -8.45
CA SER A 56 5.49 -16.81 -7.92
C SER A 56 6.46 -15.72 -8.36
N THR A 57 5.92 -14.57 -8.74
CA THR A 57 6.70 -13.42 -9.20
C THR A 57 6.25 -12.12 -8.55
N LEU A 58 7.19 -11.18 -8.39
CA LEU A 58 6.89 -9.75 -8.30
C LEU A 58 6.94 -9.25 -9.74
N ASN A 59 5.76 -9.08 -10.32
CA ASN A 59 5.58 -8.78 -11.74
C ASN A 59 5.93 -7.32 -12.03
N ALA A 60 5.46 -6.41 -11.18
CA ALA A 60 5.74 -4.99 -11.32
C ALA A 60 5.77 -4.27 -9.97
N ILE A 61 6.44 -3.12 -9.98
CA ILE A 61 6.24 -2.07 -8.98
C ILE A 61 5.78 -0.84 -9.76
N LEU A 62 4.65 -0.27 -9.37
CA LEU A 62 4.11 0.93 -10.00
C LEU A 62 4.12 2.09 -9.00
N ILE A 63 4.46 3.29 -9.48
CA ILE A 63 4.31 4.54 -8.75
C ILE A 63 3.30 5.39 -9.52
N ASP A 64 2.18 5.72 -8.88
CA ASP A 64 1.06 6.45 -9.48
C ASP A 64 0.58 5.82 -10.81
N GLY A 65 0.60 4.49 -10.87
CA GLY A 65 0.22 3.70 -12.05
C GLY A 65 1.30 3.61 -13.14
N VAL A 66 2.50 4.14 -12.91
CA VAL A 66 3.64 4.05 -13.84
C VAL A 66 4.58 2.93 -13.39
N ASP A 67 4.78 1.92 -14.25
CA ASP A 67 5.73 0.84 -14.02
C ASP A 67 7.17 1.37 -13.90
N GLN A 68 7.87 0.89 -12.86
CA GLN A 68 9.24 1.27 -12.55
C GLN A 68 10.30 0.37 -13.24
N GLY A 69 9.88 -0.68 -13.95
CA GLY A 69 10.78 -1.50 -14.77
C GLY A 69 11.76 -2.35 -13.95
N ILE A 70 11.26 -3.05 -12.93
CA ILE A 70 12.07 -3.94 -12.08
C ILE A 70 12.66 -5.10 -12.90
N ALA A 71 13.82 -5.60 -12.47
CA ALA A 71 14.39 -6.80 -13.06
C ALA A 71 13.50 -8.03 -12.80
N ALA A 72 13.55 -9.03 -13.68
CA ALA A 72 12.84 -10.29 -13.44
C ALA A 72 13.41 -11.03 -12.22
N GLY A 73 12.55 -11.81 -11.54
CA GLY A 73 12.97 -12.69 -10.44
C GLY A 73 13.34 -11.98 -9.14
N GLN A 74 12.89 -10.75 -8.93
CA GLN A 74 13.22 -9.97 -7.73
C GLN A 74 12.46 -10.41 -6.47
N LEU A 75 11.45 -11.28 -6.58
CA LEU A 75 10.73 -11.76 -5.41
C LEU A 75 11.50 -12.88 -4.70
N LEU A 76 11.91 -12.65 -3.45
CA LEU A 76 12.55 -13.68 -2.62
C LEU A 76 11.53 -14.48 -1.84
N ALA A 77 10.63 -13.80 -1.12
CA ALA A 77 9.62 -14.44 -0.29
C ALA A 77 8.37 -13.56 -0.16
N VAL A 78 7.24 -14.23 0.03
CA VAL A 78 5.98 -13.63 0.50
C VAL A 78 5.52 -14.47 1.68
N THR A 79 5.14 -13.79 2.76
CA THR A 79 4.48 -14.42 3.90
C THR A 79 3.27 -13.57 4.26
N GLY A 80 2.07 -14.11 4.11
CA GLY A 80 0.84 -13.42 4.46
C GLY A 80 -0.12 -14.32 5.23
N SER A 81 -0.95 -13.72 6.07
CA SER A 81 -2.10 -14.39 6.68
C SER A 81 -3.29 -13.45 6.71
N ILE A 82 -4.47 -13.96 6.37
CA ILE A 82 -5.74 -13.24 6.45
C ILE A 82 -6.67 -14.09 7.32
N THR A 83 -7.09 -13.55 8.46
CA THR A 83 -8.07 -14.21 9.33
C THR A 83 -9.46 -13.69 9.00
N LEU A 84 -10.42 -14.60 8.88
CA LEU A 84 -11.80 -14.30 8.56
C LEU A 84 -12.77 -14.93 9.57
N SER A 85 -13.89 -14.26 9.79
CA SER A 85 -15.04 -14.76 10.56
C SER A 85 -16.32 -14.41 9.83
N ALA A 86 -17.12 -15.43 9.51
CA ALA A 86 -18.35 -15.31 8.73
C ALA A 86 -18.18 -14.46 7.45
N GLY A 87 -17.08 -14.68 6.73
CA GLY A 87 -16.74 -13.96 5.50
C GLY A 87 -16.16 -12.56 5.70
N THR A 88 -16.05 -12.07 6.93
CA THR A 88 -15.47 -10.74 7.22
C THR A 88 -14.03 -10.86 7.67
N VAL A 89 -13.14 -10.01 7.16
CA VAL A 89 -11.74 -9.94 7.60
C VAL A 89 -11.68 -9.50 9.06
N THR A 90 -11.00 -10.25 9.91
CA THR A 90 -10.83 -9.95 11.34
C THR A 90 -9.39 -9.59 11.72
N GLY A 91 -8.44 -9.76 10.80
CA GLY A 91 -7.04 -9.35 10.98
C GLY A 91 -6.09 -10.16 10.10
N GLY A 92 -4.80 -10.03 10.36
CA GLY A 92 -3.76 -10.70 9.60
C GLY A 92 -2.50 -9.84 9.43
N SER A 93 -1.60 -10.30 8.58
CA SER A 93 -0.36 -9.59 8.25
C SER A 93 0.12 -9.96 6.85
N LEU A 94 0.98 -9.11 6.30
CA LEU A 94 1.64 -9.33 5.02
C LEU A 94 3.10 -8.91 5.13
N SER A 95 3.98 -9.69 4.51
CA SER A 95 5.40 -9.39 4.34
C SER A 95 5.83 -9.81 2.93
N ILE A 96 6.47 -8.89 2.22
CA ILE A 96 7.06 -9.09 0.89
C ILE A 96 8.55 -8.83 1.01
N THR A 97 9.37 -9.78 0.58
CA THR A 97 10.83 -9.68 0.63
C THR A 97 11.40 -9.81 -0.78
N ASP A 98 12.26 -8.87 -1.17
CA ASP A 98 12.98 -8.94 -2.44
C ASP A 98 14.30 -9.75 -2.34
N THR A 99 14.93 -10.04 -3.48
CA THR A 99 16.21 -10.76 -3.53
C THR A 99 17.40 -10.00 -2.95
N GLY A 100 17.27 -8.68 -2.73
CA GLY A 100 18.25 -7.86 -2.01
C GLY A 100 18.12 -7.95 -0.49
N GLY A 101 17.08 -8.62 0.03
CA GLY A 101 16.76 -8.67 1.46
C GLY A 101 15.99 -7.45 1.98
N ASN A 102 15.50 -6.59 1.08
CA ASN A 102 14.60 -5.50 1.45
C ASN A 102 13.20 -6.06 1.70
N VAL A 103 12.52 -5.53 2.70
CA VAL A 103 11.24 -6.04 3.22
C VAL A 103 10.24 -4.90 3.28
N TYR A 104 9.05 -5.13 2.76
CA TYR A 104 7.84 -4.38 3.07
C TYR A 104 6.94 -5.26 3.95
N SER A 105 6.45 -4.73 5.06
CA SER A 105 5.53 -5.45 5.95
C SER A 105 4.37 -4.57 6.40
N ALA A 106 3.20 -5.16 6.62
CA ALA A 106 2.01 -4.46 7.08
C ALA A 106 1.04 -5.38 7.85
N ASN A 107 0.15 -4.78 8.64
CA ASN A 107 -0.92 -5.47 9.37
C ASN A 107 -2.26 -5.29 8.64
N ILE A 108 -3.07 -6.34 8.60
CA ILE A 108 -4.42 -6.29 8.03
C ILE A 108 -5.41 -5.79 9.08
N VAL A 109 -6.22 -4.79 8.70
CA VAL A 109 -7.15 -4.12 9.60
C VAL A 109 -8.42 -4.96 9.78
N SER A 110 -8.82 -5.18 11.03
CA SER A 110 -10.07 -5.88 11.34
C SER A 110 -11.30 -5.11 10.84
N GLY A 111 -12.27 -5.81 10.26
CA GLY A 111 -13.50 -5.25 9.72
C GLY A 111 -13.32 -4.44 8.43
N SER A 112 -12.15 -4.49 7.80
CA SER A 112 -11.82 -3.65 6.65
C SER A 112 -12.21 -4.21 5.29
N GLY A 113 -12.67 -5.46 5.22
CA GLY A 113 -13.12 -6.08 3.98
C GLY A 113 -13.72 -7.47 4.19
N SER A 114 -14.03 -8.16 3.10
CA SER A 114 -14.82 -9.39 3.14
C SER A 114 -14.59 -10.33 1.95
N VAL A 115 -15.09 -11.56 2.05
CA VAL A 115 -15.18 -12.51 0.94
C VAL A 115 -16.41 -12.21 0.11
N THR A 116 -16.21 -11.93 -1.17
CA THR A 116 -17.28 -11.71 -2.15
C THR A 116 -17.16 -12.69 -3.31
N LEU A 117 -18.28 -12.98 -3.98
CA LEU A 117 -18.27 -13.77 -5.21
C LEU A 117 -17.75 -12.90 -6.37
N SER A 118 -16.81 -13.42 -7.16
CA SER A 118 -16.34 -12.72 -8.35
C SER A 118 -17.28 -13.01 -9.53
N ALA A 119 -18.13 -12.04 -9.88
CA ALA A 119 -19.07 -12.20 -10.99
C ALA A 119 -18.32 -12.20 -12.34
N GLY A 120 -18.45 -13.28 -13.12
CA GLY A 120 -17.98 -13.33 -14.51
C GLY A 120 -16.49 -13.62 -14.74
N GLN A 121 -15.74 -14.09 -13.73
CA GLN A 121 -14.35 -14.55 -13.89
C GLN A 121 -14.16 -15.98 -13.38
N THR A 122 -13.23 -16.73 -13.98
CA THR A 122 -12.86 -18.09 -13.57
C THR A 122 -12.07 -18.04 -12.26
N GLY A 123 -12.74 -18.29 -11.13
CA GLY A 123 -12.21 -18.30 -9.75
C GLY A 123 -13.27 -17.77 -8.77
N PRO A 124 -13.74 -18.53 -7.75
CA PRO A 124 -15.04 -18.25 -7.14
C PRO A 124 -15.08 -17.08 -6.15
N PHE A 125 -13.96 -16.67 -5.56
CA PHE A 125 -13.96 -15.67 -4.46
C PHE A 125 -12.92 -14.57 -4.63
N ARG A 126 -13.36 -13.34 -4.34
CA ARG A 126 -12.54 -12.16 -4.13
C ARG A 126 -12.48 -11.87 -2.63
N ILE A 127 -11.30 -11.53 -2.12
CA ILE A 127 -11.13 -11.04 -0.75
C ILE A 127 -10.43 -9.69 -0.80
N ASP A 128 -10.94 -8.72 -0.05
CA ASP A 128 -10.40 -7.37 0.01
C ASP A 128 -10.21 -6.91 1.46
N GLY A 129 -9.48 -5.81 1.64
CA GLY A 129 -9.42 -5.05 2.88
C GLY A 129 -8.28 -4.04 2.94
N LEU A 130 -8.08 -3.46 4.12
CA LEU A 130 -7.11 -2.40 4.36
C LEU A 130 -5.88 -2.90 5.13
N THR A 131 -4.71 -2.30 4.86
CA THR A 131 -3.48 -2.53 5.62
C THR A 131 -3.07 -1.27 6.38
N PHE A 132 -2.58 -1.41 7.60
CA PHE A 132 -1.94 -0.35 8.38
C PHE A 132 -0.57 -0.78 8.88
N GLN A 133 0.19 0.18 9.40
CA GLN A 133 1.54 -0.06 9.93
C GLN A 133 2.48 -0.63 8.86
N GLY A 134 2.32 -0.15 7.62
CA GLY A 134 3.22 -0.44 6.53
C GLY A 134 4.61 0.11 6.84
N MET A 135 5.64 -0.74 6.74
CA MET A 135 7.03 -0.39 7.01
C MET A 135 7.97 -1.05 6.01
N PHE A 136 8.96 -0.28 5.56
CA PHE A 136 10.12 -0.70 4.80
C PHE A 136 11.35 -0.77 5.70
N ASN A 137 12.18 -1.79 5.51
CA ASN A 137 13.47 -1.86 6.20
C ASN A 137 14.61 -1.12 5.45
N SER A 138 14.30 -0.50 4.30
CA SER A 138 15.28 0.10 3.39
C SER A 138 14.64 1.21 2.55
N ASN A 139 15.46 2.11 1.99
CA ASN A 139 15.02 3.14 1.05
C ASN A 139 14.91 2.63 -0.39
N THR A 140 15.26 1.36 -0.64
CA THR A 140 15.13 0.73 -1.95
C THR A 140 14.39 -0.59 -1.83
N PHE A 141 13.59 -0.94 -2.83
CA PHE A 141 12.93 -2.24 -2.92
C PHE A 141 12.90 -2.71 -4.38
N ALA A 142 13.45 -3.88 -4.67
CA ALA A 142 13.64 -4.44 -6.01
C ALA A 142 14.31 -3.47 -7.01
N GLY A 143 15.20 -2.61 -6.51
CA GLY A 143 15.87 -1.56 -7.30
C GLY A 143 15.08 -0.26 -7.46
N VAL A 144 13.84 -0.18 -6.96
CA VAL A 144 13.02 1.04 -6.94
C VAL A 144 13.31 1.86 -5.69
N ASP A 145 13.41 3.19 -5.83
CA ASP A 145 13.50 4.12 -4.70
C ASP A 145 12.14 4.23 -3.99
N VAL A 146 12.10 3.78 -2.74
CA VAL A 146 10.94 3.85 -1.85
C VAL A 146 11.16 4.82 -0.68
N SER A 147 12.21 5.65 -0.72
CA SER A 147 12.51 6.64 0.31
C SER A 147 11.35 7.62 0.63
N PRO A 148 10.48 8.02 -0.31
CA PRO A 148 9.32 8.86 0.03
C PRO A 148 8.33 8.16 0.97
N TRP A 149 8.15 6.85 0.79
CA TRP A 149 7.30 6.03 1.65
C TRP A 149 7.98 5.73 2.98
N ASN A 150 9.27 5.37 2.95
CA ASN A 150 10.02 5.10 4.17
C ASN A 150 10.06 6.31 5.12
N ALA A 151 10.25 7.52 4.58
CA ALA A 151 10.24 8.75 5.37
C ALA A 151 8.87 9.11 5.98
N SER A 152 7.79 8.46 5.53
CA SER A 152 6.41 8.73 5.92
C SER A 152 5.79 7.61 6.76
N GLU A 153 6.62 6.68 7.25
CA GLU A 153 6.19 5.56 8.08
C GLU A 153 5.70 6.00 9.47
N PRO A 154 4.76 5.25 10.09
CA PRO A 154 4.09 4.07 9.56
C PRO A 154 3.07 4.42 8.47
N LEU A 155 3.06 3.62 7.41
CA LEU A 155 2.20 3.83 6.25
C LEU A 155 0.83 3.22 6.47
N ASN A 156 -0.18 3.92 5.98
CA ASN A 156 -1.50 3.37 5.79
C ASN A 156 -1.67 3.02 4.31
N GLY A 157 -2.31 1.91 4.03
CA GLY A 157 -2.51 1.43 2.68
C GLY A 157 -3.81 0.65 2.55
N SER A 158 -3.93 0.00 1.42
CA SER A 158 -4.96 -1.00 1.15
C SER A 158 -4.27 -2.24 0.63
N PHE A 159 -4.72 -3.42 1.02
CA PHE A 159 -4.36 -4.64 0.28
C PHE A 159 -5.39 -4.95 -0.79
N LEU A 160 -4.99 -5.82 -1.72
CA LEU A 160 -5.80 -6.24 -2.83
C LEU A 160 -7.02 -7.08 -2.52
N GLN A 161 -7.96 -6.93 -3.46
CA GLN A 161 -8.62 -8.00 -4.22
C GLN A 161 -7.73 -9.22 -4.51
N PHE A 162 -7.52 -10.06 -3.50
CA PHE A 162 -6.99 -11.40 -3.68
C PHE A 162 -8.01 -12.26 -4.40
N LYS A 163 -7.58 -12.93 -5.47
CA LYS A 163 -8.39 -13.93 -6.16
C LYS A 163 -8.01 -15.31 -5.63
N PHE A 164 -8.99 -16.01 -5.05
CA PHE A 164 -8.84 -17.42 -4.71
C PHE A 164 -9.57 -18.26 -5.75
N GLY A 165 -8.81 -18.78 -6.71
CA GLY A 165 -9.22 -19.84 -7.60
C GLY A 165 -8.89 -21.16 -6.95
N GLN A 166 -9.85 -21.80 -6.26
CA GLN A 166 -9.64 -23.22 -5.93
C GLN A 166 -9.38 -23.96 -7.23
N ASP A 167 -8.31 -24.77 -7.27
CA ASP A 167 -7.92 -25.57 -8.43
C ASP A 167 -9.15 -26.39 -8.85
N ALA A 168 -9.86 -25.88 -9.84
CA ALA A 168 -11.08 -26.50 -10.31
C ALA A 168 -10.61 -27.69 -11.13
N ASN A 169 -11.05 -28.90 -10.78
CA ASN A 169 -10.84 -30.10 -11.58
C ASN A 169 -11.62 -30.04 -12.92
N ASN A 170 -11.63 -28.89 -13.61
CA ASN A 170 -12.47 -28.55 -14.76
C ASN A 170 -13.99 -28.81 -14.55
N ASP A 171 -14.43 -29.08 -13.33
CA ASP A 171 -15.81 -29.41 -12.97
C ASP A 171 -16.56 -28.26 -12.30
N GLY A 172 -15.87 -27.14 -12.03
CA GLY A 172 -16.42 -25.98 -11.34
C GLY A 172 -16.69 -26.22 -9.85
N ILE A 173 -16.17 -27.32 -9.29
CA ILE A 173 -16.26 -27.65 -7.87
C ILE A 173 -14.90 -27.39 -7.22
N ALA A 174 -14.97 -26.61 -6.17
CA ALA A 174 -13.93 -26.30 -5.22
C ALA A 174 -13.56 -27.58 -4.43
N ASP A 175 -12.51 -28.33 -4.86
CA ASP A 175 -12.10 -29.60 -4.23
C ASP A 175 -10.82 -29.48 -3.37
N SER A 176 -10.20 -28.30 -3.34
CA SER A 176 -8.97 -28.07 -2.59
C SER A 176 -9.02 -26.78 -1.78
N ASN A 177 -8.40 -26.82 -0.60
CA ASN A 177 -8.15 -25.64 0.21
C ASN A 177 -6.84 -24.93 -0.19
N VAL A 178 -6.34 -25.18 -1.41
CA VAL A 178 -5.07 -24.65 -1.92
C VAL A 178 -5.29 -24.09 -3.32
N ASP A 179 -4.90 -22.85 -3.52
CA ASP A 179 -4.75 -22.19 -4.82
C ASP A 179 -3.25 -21.97 -5.03
N THR A 180 -2.72 -22.34 -6.20
CA THR A 180 -1.30 -22.19 -6.54
C THR A 180 -1.05 -21.09 -7.58
N ASP A 181 -2.10 -20.36 -7.96
CA ASP A 181 -2.03 -19.30 -8.97
C ASP A 181 -2.82 -18.06 -8.52
N SER A 182 -2.65 -17.67 -7.26
CA SER A 182 -3.32 -16.49 -6.70
C SER A 182 -2.55 -15.21 -7.02
N ASP A 183 -3.25 -14.22 -7.56
CA ASP A 183 -2.70 -12.89 -7.84
C ASP A 183 -3.11 -11.87 -6.76
N ILE A 184 -2.18 -10.97 -6.41
CA ILE A 184 -2.32 -9.94 -5.36
C ILE A 184 -1.57 -8.66 -5.75
N ASP A 185 -2.24 -7.52 -5.70
CA ASP A 185 -1.62 -6.20 -5.69
C ASP A 185 -1.64 -5.58 -4.29
N VAL A 186 -0.71 -4.70 -3.99
CA VAL A 186 -0.64 -4.07 -2.67
C VAL A 186 -0.43 -2.60 -2.85
N PHE A 187 -1.38 -1.80 -2.37
CA PHE A 187 -1.35 -0.34 -2.52
C PHE A 187 -0.87 0.32 -1.22
N VAL A 188 0.20 1.09 -1.32
CA VAL A 188 0.81 1.81 -0.21
C VAL A 188 0.79 3.30 -0.49
N ILE A 189 0.16 4.08 0.38
CA ILE A 189 -0.09 5.50 0.13
C ILE A 189 0.78 6.33 1.07
N VAL A 190 1.47 7.34 0.53
CA VAL A 190 2.07 8.40 1.36
C VAL A 190 0.97 9.39 1.72
N PRO A 191 0.66 9.61 3.02
CA PRO A 191 -0.29 10.65 3.40
C PRO A 191 0.23 12.01 2.94
N THR A 192 -0.59 12.80 2.24
CA THR A 192 -0.22 14.18 1.93
C THR A 192 0.13 14.91 3.22
N PRO A 193 1.27 15.63 3.31
CA PRO A 193 1.56 16.44 4.48
C PRO A 193 0.41 17.44 4.68
N THR A 194 -0.30 17.31 5.79
CA THR A 194 -1.43 18.20 6.08
C THR A 194 -0.90 19.63 6.21
N ALA A 195 -1.60 20.60 5.61
CA ALA A 195 -1.19 22.02 5.60
C ALA A 195 -0.91 22.59 7.02
N ALA A 196 -1.45 21.97 8.07
CA ALA A 196 -1.19 22.30 9.47
C ALA A 196 0.29 22.15 9.88
N GLY A 197 1.04 21.21 9.30
CA GLY A 197 2.47 21.02 9.58
C GLY A 197 3.36 22.16 9.06
N LEU A 198 2.93 22.86 8.01
CA LEU A 198 3.69 23.96 7.39
C LEU A 198 3.32 25.35 7.97
N ALA A 199 2.14 25.49 8.57
CA ALA A 199 1.72 26.74 9.23
C ALA A 199 2.57 27.08 10.47
N GLY A 200 3.16 26.08 11.13
CA GLY A 200 4.03 26.27 12.30
C GLY A 200 5.39 26.91 11.98
N LEU A 201 5.91 26.74 10.76
CA LEU A 201 7.18 27.36 10.33
C LEU A 201 6.99 28.78 9.79
N GLY A 202 5.82 29.09 9.22
CA GLY A 202 5.52 30.43 8.69
C GLY A 202 5.21 31.48 9.77
N LEU A 203 4.71 31.09 10.95
CA LEU A 203 4.28 32.03 11.98
C LEU A 203 5.38 32.45 12.98
N LEU A 204 6.52 31.76 13.01
CA LEU A 204 7.67 32.14 13.85
C LEU A 204 8.49 33.30 13.26
N GLY A 205 8.35 33.58 11.95
CA GLY A 205 9.06 34.68 11.26
C GLY A 205 8.42 36.06 11.40
N LEU A 206 7.14 36.16 11.77
CA LEU A 206 6.40 37.43 11.80
C LEU A 206 6.28 38.09 13.19
N GLY A 207 6.72 37.41 14.26
CA GLY A 207 6.59 37.90 15.64
C GLY A 207 7.67 38.89 16.13
N ALA A 208 8.77 39.08 15.39
CA ALA A 208 9.99 39.72 15.91
C ALA A 208 10.29 41.14 15.41
N VAL A 209 9.28 41.93 15.01
CA VAL A 209 9.48 43.38 14.75
C VAL A 209 8.55 44.21 15.62
N ARG A 210 8.78 44.19 16.94
CA ARG A 210 8.26 45.22 17.85
C ARG A 210 9.28 46.34 17.98
N ARG A 211 9.19 47.32 17.09
CA ARG A 211 9.99 48.55 17.09
C ARG A 211 9.67 49.35 18.37
N ARG A 212 10.61 49.41 19.32
CA ARG A 212 10.55 50.33 20.47
C ARG A 212 10.62 51.77 19.95
N ARG A 213 9.70 52.62 20.40
CA ARG A 213 9.88 54.07 20.45
C ARG A 213 10.36 54.44 21.83
#